data_AF-A0A2N2X1C3-F1
#
_entry.id   AF-A0A2N2X1C3-F1
#
_cell.length_a   1.000
_cell.length_b   1.000
_cell.length_c   1.000
_cell.angle_alpha   90.00
_cell.angle_beta   90.00
_cell.angle_gamma   90.00
#
_symmetry.space_group_name_H-M   'P 1'
#
loop_
_entity.id
_entity.type
_entity.pdbx_description
1 polymer ?
#
loop_
_entity_poly.entity_id
_entity_poly.type
_entity_poly.pdbx_seq_one_letter_code
_entity_poly.pdbx_strand_id
1 'polypeptide(L)'
;MGAAVIFALVNMFKTKKNVINSLIALGAFVVLYAISYALADDTIQTNAAGELFDITAGTSKMSGMLLYSLYILLGASFLSLIYSEIRGAFK
;
A
#
# COMPACT_ATOMS: atom_id res chain seq x y z
N MET A 1 17.50 15.13 7.32
CA MET A 1 16.50 14.24 6.67
C MET A 1 15.19 14.95 6.32
N GLY A 2 14.65 15.85 7.16
CA GLY A 2 13.40 16.59 6.86
C GLY A 2 13.43 17.49 5.61
N ALA A 3 14.56 18.14 5.33
CA ALA A 3 14.70 19.00 4.15
C ALA A 3 14.54 18.24 2.82
N ALA A 4 14.99 16.98 2.74
CA ALA A 4 14.89 16.17 1.53
C ALA A 4 13.43 15.79 1.20
N VAL A 5 12.63 15.49 2.23
CA VAL A 5 11.20 15.19 2.09
C VAL A 5 10.45 16.42 1.60
N ILE A 6 10.71 17.58 2.21
CA ILE A 6 10.08 18.85 1.82
C ILE A 6 10.49 19.22 0.38
N PHE A 7 11.76 19.04 0.00
CA PHE A 7 12.23 19.33 -1.35
C PHE A 7 11.58 18.40 -2.38
N ALA A 8 11.45 17.10 -2.08
CA ALA A 8 10.78 16.14 -2.95
C ALA A 8 9.29 16.50 -3.16
N LEU A 9 8.59 16.86 -2.07
CA LEU A 9 7.19 17.29 -2.13
C LEU A 9 7.02 18.54 -2.99
N VAL A 10 7.85 19.57 -2.78
CA VAL A 10 7.79 20.81 -3.59
C VAL A 10 8.09 20.52 -5.06
N ASN A 11 9.07 19.66 -5.36
CA ASN A 11 9.43 19.32 -6.74
C ASN A 11 8.35 18.50 -7.47
N MET A 12 7.54 17.75 -6.72
CA MET A 12 6.39 17.00 -7.23
C MET A 12 5.32 17.93 -7.82
N PHE A 13 5.17 19.15 -7.28
CA PHE A 13 4.18 20.13 -7.72
C PHE A 13 4.70 21.13 -8.78
N LYS A 14 5.98 21.07 -9.17
CA LYS A 14 6.57 22.04 -10.12
C LYS A 14 6.14 21.84 -11.58
N THR A 15 5.68 20.65 -11.96
CA THR A 15 5.25 20.38 -13.35
C THR A 15 3.90 19.71 -13.39
N LYS A 16 3.06 20.09 -14.36
CA LYS A 16 1.74 19.48 -14.57
C LYS A 16 1.83 17.95 -14.73
N LYS A 17 2.88 17.47 -15.42
CA LYS A 17 3.14 16.04 -15.62
C LYS A 17 3.39 15.31 -14.30
N ASN A 18 4.22 15.87 -13.42
CA ASN A 18 4.51 15.25 -12.12
C ASN A 18 3.26 15.23 -11.24
N VAL A 19 2.47 16.31 -11.24
CA VAL A 19 1.21 16.36 -10.48
C VAL A 19 0.22 15.30 -10.95
N ILE A 20 0.02 15.15 -12.26
CA ILE A 20 -0.88 14.13 -12.82
C ILE A 20 -0.39 12.72 -12.43
N ASN A 21 0.91 12.45 -12.57
CA ASN A 21 1.48 11.15 -12.19
C ASN A 21 1.31 10.85 -10.70
N SER A 22 1.48 11.86 -9.83
CA SER A 22 1.25 11.70 -8.40
C SER A 22 -0.22 11.49 -8.06
N LEU A 23 -1.14 12.13 -8.78
CA LEU A 23 -2.58 11.87 -8.65
C LEU A 23 -2.93 10.43 -9.07
N ILE A 24 -2.34 9.95 -10.17
CA ILE A 24 -2.52 8.57 -10.63
C ILE A 24 -2.00 7.59 -9.57
N ALA A 25 -0.79 7.84 -9.03
CA ALA A 25 -0.22 7.01 -7.98
C ALA A 25 -1.12 7.01 -6.73
N LEU A 26 -1.58 8.18 -6.28
CA LEU A 26 -2.49 8.30 -5.14
C LEU A 26 -3.81 7.56 -5.39
N GLY A 27 -4.40 7.72 -6.58
CA GLY A 27 -5.61 7.01 -6.97
C GLY A 27 -5.43 5.49 -6.96
N ALA A 28 -4.29 5.00 -7.45
CA ALA A 28 -3.95 3.58 -7.38
C ALA A 28 -3.86 3.07 -5.93
N PHE A 29 -3.26 3.84 -5.02
CA PHE A 29 -3.23 3.52 -3.59
C PHE A 29 -4.63 3.48 -2.97
N VAL A 30 -5.50 4.42 -3.31
CA VAL A 30 -6.89 4.43 -2.82
C VAL A 30 -7.63 3.18 -3.27
N VAL A 31 -7.51 2.80 -4.55
CA VAL A 31 -8.13 1.59 -5.09
C VAL A 31 -7.57 0.35 -4.41
N LEU A 32 -6.25 0.27 -4.23
CA LEU A 32 -5.60 -0.83 -3.55
C LEU A 32 -6.11 -0.98 -2.11
N TYR A 33 -6.17 0.11 -1.35
CA TYR A 33 -6.67 0.10 0.01
C TYR A 33 -8.17 -0.25 0.08
N ALA A 34 -8.98 0.20 -0.87
CA ALA A 34 -10.39 -0.19 -0.95
C ALA A 34 -10.56 -1.69 -1.18
N ILE A 35 -9.76 -2.28 -2.08
CA ILE A 35 -9.75 -3.73 -2.32
C ILE A 35 -9.26 -4.48 -1.08
N SER A 36 -8.17 -4.03 -0.47
CA SER A 36 -7.62 -4.66 0.75
C SER A 36 -8.60 -4.59 1.92
N TYR A 37 -9.35 -3.48 2.07
CA TYR A 37 -10.38 -3.34 3.10
C TYR A 37 -11.59 -4.23 2.83
N ALA A 38 -11.97 -4.42 1.56
CA ALA A 38 -13.04 -5.34 1.17
C ALA A 38 -12.66 -6.81 1.39
N LEU A 39 -11.37 -7.15 1.28
CA LEU A 39 -10.84 -8.49 1.57
C LEU A 39 -10.59 -8.72 3.07
N ALA A 40 -10.44 -7.66 3.85
CA ALA A 40 -10.17 -7.75 5.28
C ALA A 40 -11.41 -8.21 6.05
N ASP A 41 -11.21 -9.23 6.87
CA ASP A 41 -12.21 -9.77 7.78
C ASP A 41 -12.25 -8.94 9.08
N ASP A 42 -13.44 -8.79 9.66
CA ASP A 42 -13.67 -8.12 10.94
C ASP A 42 -13.81 -9.10 12.11
N THR A 43 -13.63 -10.40 11.86
CA THR A 43 -13.59 -11.41 12.92
C THR A 43 -12.54 -11.05 13.96
N ILE A 44 -13.03 -10.92 15.20
CA ILE A 44 -12.20 -10.76 16.38
C ILE A 44 -11.61 -12.14 16.65
N GLN A 45 -10.28 -12.26 16.60
CA GLN A 45 -9.64 -13.51 16.96
C GLN A 45 -9.89 -13.74 18.47
N THR A 46 -10.61 -14.80 18.82
CA THR A 46 -10.85 -15.24 20.21
C THR A 46 -9.66 -16.04 20.76
N ASN A 47 -8.45 -15.63 20.41
CA ASN A 47 -7.21 -16.17 20.94
C ASN A 47 -6.79 -15.34 22.15
N ALA A 48 -5.87 -15.89 22.98
CA ALA A 48 -5.42 -15.24 24.22
C ALA A 48 -5.01 -13.77 24.03
N ALA A 49 -4.49 -13.40 22.85
CA ALA A 49 -4.16 -12.02 22.49
C ALA A 49 -5.40 -11.12 22.27
N GLY A 50 -6.48 -11.62 21.68
CA GLY A 50 -7.72 -10.86 21.50
C GLY A 50 -8.37 -10.48 22.83
N GLU A 51 -8.33 -11.38 23.81
CA GLU A 51 -8.84 -11.14 25.17
C GLU A 51 -7.89 -10.26 26.02
N LEU A 52 -6.56 -10.37 25.82
CA LEU A 52 -5.56 -9.55 26.53
C LEU A 52 -5.47 -8.10 26.05
N PHE A 53 -5.74 -7.85 24.76
CA PHE A 53 -5.55 -6.53 24.13
C PHE A 53 -6.84 -5.82 23.73
N ASP A 54 -8.01 -6.35 24.16
CA ASP A 54 -9.34 -5.78 23.87
C ASP A 54 -9.50 -5.45 22.37
N ILE A 55 -9.18 -6.42 21.51
CA ILE A 55 -9.16 -6.21 20.06
C ILE A 55 -10.60 -6.03 19.56
N THR A 56 -10.93 -4.80 19.21
CA THR A 56 -12.20 -4.48 18.54
C THR A 56 -12.24 -5.00 17.09
N ALA A 57 -13.45 -5.20 16.56
CA ALA A 57 -13.65 -5.55 15.15
C ALA A 57 -12.99 -4.52 14.20
N GLY A 58 -12.98 -3.24 14.58
CA GLY A 58 -12.37 -2.17 13.80
C GLY A 58 -10.84 -2.28 13.71
N THR A 59 -10.18 -2.59 14.82
CA THR A 59 -8.71 -2.79 14.84
C THR A 59 -8.31 -4.05 14.09
N SER A 60 -9.07 -5.15 14.24
CA SER A 60 -8.85 -6.39 13.49
C SER A 60 -8.92 -6.15 11.97
N LYS A 61 -9.99 -5.47 11.52
CA LYS A 61 -10.20 -5.17 10.10
C LYS A 61 -9.12 -4.24 9.53
N MET A 62 -8.68 -3.25 10.32
CA MET A 62 -7.59 -2.35 9.90
C MET A 62 -6.26 -3.10 9.75
N SER A 63 -5.94 -4.00 10.69
CA SER A 63 -4.75 -4.85 10.59
C SER A 63 -4.82 -5.78 9.37
N GLY A 64 -5.97 -6.42 9.14
CA GLY A 64 -6.22 -7.25 7.96
C GLY A 64 -6.04 -6.47 6.66
N MET A 65 -6.61 -5.26 6.58
CA MET A 65 -6.46 -4.37 5.43
C MET A 65 -4.99 -4.04 5.15
N LEU A 66 -4.22 -3.70 6.19
CA LEU A 66 -2.79 -3.39 6.03
C LEU A 66 -1.99 -4.62 5.58
N LEU A 67 -2.27 -5.79 6.14
CA LEU A 67 -1.63 -7.05 5.73
C LEU A 67 -1.94 -7.40 4.27
N TYR A 68 -3.21 -7.32 3.84
CA TYR A 68 -3.58 -7.53 2.45
C TYR A 68 -2.91 -6.52 1.52
N SER A 69 -2.86 -5.25 1.91
CA SER A 69 -2.19 -4.21 1.12
C SER A 69 -0.71 -4.51 0.93
N LEU A 70 -0.04 -4.98 1.99
CA LEU A 70 1.37 -5.38 1.94
C LEU A 70 1.55 -6.58 1.01
N TYR A 71 0.73 -7.63 1.13
CA TYR A 71 0.85 -8.82 0.29
C TYR A 71 0.62 -8.53 -1.19
N ILE A 72 -0.35 -7.68 -1.52
CA ILE A 72 -0.60 -7.25 -2.91
C ILE A 72 0.61 -6.49 -3.46
N LEU A 73 1.16 -5.54 -2.70
CA LEU A 73 2.32 -4.75 -3.11
C LEU A 73 3.58 -5.63 -3.26
N LEU A 74 3.75 -6.60 -2.37
CA LEU A 74 4.87 -7.53 -2.39
C LEU A 74 4.79 -8.43 -3.65
N GLY A 75 3.62 -8.99 -3.93
CA GLY A 75 3.37 -9.73 -5.17
C GLY A 75 3.59 -8.89 -6.42
N ALA A 76 3.04 -7.67 -6.46
CA ALA A 76 3.24 -6.74 -7.57
C ALA A 76 4.72 -6.36 -7.77
N SER A 77 5.48 -6.24 -6.68
CA SER A 77 6.92 -5.94 -6.72
C SER A 77 7.71 -7.09 -7.33
N PHE A 78 7.43 -8.34 -6.93
CA PHE A 78 8.07 -9.51 -7.55
C PHE A 78 7.74 -9.62 -9.03
N LEU A 79 6.47 -9.46 -9.41
CA LEU A 79 6.06 -9.47 -10.82
C LEU A 79 6.76 -8.37 -11.62
N SER A 80 6.89 -7.17 -11.04
CA SER A 80 7.58 -6.04 -11.67
C SER A 80 9.07 -6.30 -11.84
N LEU A 81 9.71 -6.94 -10.86
CA LEU A 81 11.12 -7.34 -10.94
C LEU A 81 11.31 -8.35 -12.07
N ILE A 82 10.52 -9.42 -12.10
CA ILE A 82 10.60 -10.45 -13.14
C ILE A 82 10.38 -9.82 -14.52
N TYR A 83 9.37 -8.97 -14.67
CA TYR A 83 9.11 -8.25 -15.92
C TYR A 83 10.29 -7.36 -16.34
N SER A 84 10.92 -6.68 -15.39
CA SER A 84 12.08 -5.82 -15.63
C SER A 84 13.28 -6.63 -16.13
N GLU A 85 13.58 -7.77 -15.50
CA GLU A 85 14.67 -8.67 -15.91
C GLU A 85 14.43 -9.24 -17.31
N ILE A 86 13.22 -9.72 -17.60
CA ILE A 86 12.84 -10.21 -18.92
C ILE A 86 13.04 -9.11 -19.97
N ARG A 87 12.47 -7.92 -19.76
CA ARG A 87 12.60 -6.81 -20.71
C ARG A 87 14.04 -6.35 -20.87
N GLY A 88 14.85 -6.44 -19.81
CA GLY A 88 16.28 -6.15 -19.83
C GLY A 88 17.05 -7.15 -20.69
N ALA A 89 16.74 -8.45 -20.59
CA ALA A 89 17.38 -9.51 -21.37
C ALA A 89 17.02 -9.49 -22.87
N PHE A 90 15.89 -8.89 -23.25
CA PHE A 90 15.46 -8.72 -24.64
C PHE A 90 15.84 -7.35 -25.27
N LYS A 91 16.59 -6.51 -24.54
CA LYS A 91 17.17 -5.26 -25.04
C LYS A 91 18.66 -5.41 -25.28
#